data_AF-A0AAV1W020-F1
#
_entry.id   AF-A0AAV1W020-F1
#
_cell.length_a   1.000
_cell.length_b   1.000
_cell.length_c   1.000
_cell.angle_alpha   90.00
_cell.angle_beta   90.00
_cell.angle_gamma   90.00
#
_symmetry.space_group_name_H-M   'P 1'
#
loop_
_entity.id
_entity.type
_entity.pdbx_description
1 polymer ?
#
loop_
_entity_poly.entity_id
_entity_poly.type
_entity_poly.pdbx_seq_one_letter_code
_entity_poly.pdbx_strand_id
1 'polypeptide(L)' 'MASRNYQPFLIGILCIALILTSGPTIVKAREAYHCFIPCLLIGGPLAEKLCNTLCLRDGMTRGGTCRNTFCCCRYDS' A
#
# COMPACT_ATOMS: atom_id res chain seq x y z
N MET A 1 24.13 10.84 49.21
CA MET A 1 24.17 11.25 47.79
C MET A 1 23.97 10.01 46.92
N ALA A 2 22.73 9.55 46.74
CA ALA A 2 22.44 8.27 46.06
C ALA A 2 21.45 8.43 44.88
N SER A 3 20.68 9.53 44.80
CA SER A 3 19.66 9.68 43.74
C SER A 3 20.21 10.09 42.37
N ARG A 4 21.48 10.51 42.27
CA ARG A 4 22.06 11.05 41.02
C ARG A 4 22.53 9.98 40.02
N ASN A 5 22.81 8.75 40.48
CA ASN A 5 23.28 7.65 39.63
C ASN A 5 22.16 6.86 38.93
N TYR A 6 20.90 7.00 39.37
CA TYR A 6 19.77 6.29 38.77
C TYR A 6 19.19 6.98 37.52
N GLN A 7 19.39 8.30 37.38
CA GLN A 7 18.90 9.08 36.24
C GLN A 7 19.45 8.63 34.87
N PRO A 8 20.77 8.39 34.68
CA PRO A 8 21.27 7.97 33.37
C PRO A 8 20.80 6.55 32.99
N PHE A 9 20.54 5.69 33.98
CA PHE A 9 20.10 4.32 33.73
C PHE A 9 18.66 4.26 33.18
N LEU A 10 17.77 5.09 33.73
CA LEU A 10 16.39 5.20 33.26
C LEU A 10 16.30 5.75 31.83
N ILE A 11 17.15 6.70 31.47
CA ILE A 11 17.23 7.26 30.12
C ILE A 11 17.68 6.18 29.13
N GLY A 12 18.67 5.36 29.49
CA GLY A 12 19.14 4.26 28.65
C GLY A 12 18.04 3.22 28.37
N ILE A 13 17.27 2.83 29.39
CA ILE A 13 16.15 1.88 29.23
C ILE A 13 15.06 2.47 28.30
N LEU A 14 14.77 3.77 28.42
CA LEU A 14 13.77 4.44 27.58
C LEU A 14 14.15 4.42 26.10
N CYS A 15 15.43 4.65 25.78
CA CYS A 15 15.94 4.62 24.41
C CYS A 15 15.87 3.22 23.78
N ILE A 16 16.18 2.16 24.54
CA ILE A 16 16.08 0.79 24.04
C ILE A 16 14.62 0.41 23.77
N ALA A 17 13.71 0.81 24.65
CA ALA A 17 12.27 0.60 24.46
C ALA A 17 11.72 1.35 23.22
N LEU A 18 12.24 2.55 22.93
CA LEU A 18 11.87 3.32 21.74
C LEU A 18 12.32 2.64 20.44
N ILE A 19 13.50 2.04 20.41
CA ILE A 19 14.01 1.31 19.23
C ILE A 19 13.24 0.00 19.01
N LEU A 20 12.88 -0.70 20.10
CA LEU A 20 12.10 -1.94 20.02
C LEU A 20 10.65 -1.70 19.58
N THR A 21 10.07 -0.54 19.90
CA THR A 21 8.72 -0.15 19.47
C THR A 21 8.69 0.44 18.07
N SER A 22 9.82 0.94 17.54
CA SER A 22 9.97 1.22 16.11
C SER A 22 10.13 -0.09 15.34
N GLY A 23 9.05 -0.87 15.26
CA GLY A 23 8.96 -1.97 14.31
C GLY A 23 9.20 -1.47 12.88
N PRO A 24 9.53 -2.38 11.94
CA PRO A 24 9.74 -2.00 10.55
C PRO A 24 8.53 -1.21 10.06
N THR A 25 8.77 -0.01 9.55
CA THR A 25 7.73 0.75 8.85
C THR A 25 7.31 -0.12 7.67
N ILE A 26 6.09 -0.67 7.73
CA ILE A 26 5.51 -1.43 6.63
C ILE A 26 5.26 -0.41 5.52
N VAL A 27 6.28 -0.19 4.69
CA VAL A 27 6.13 0.60 3.48
C VAL A 27 5.29 -0.26 2.55
N LYS A 28 3.99 0.06 2.50
CA LYS A 28 3.08 -0.59 1.54
C LYS A 28 3.68 -0.38 0.16
N ALA A 29 4.12 -1.47 -0.48
CA ALA A 29 4.68 -1.42 -1.82
C ALA A 29 3.68 -0.69 -2.72
N ARG A 30 4.17 0.34 -3.42
CA ARG A 30 3.33 1.12 -4.32
C ARG A 30 2.81 0.18 -5.39
N GLU A 31 1.53 -0.15 -5.32
CA GLU A 31 0.88 -1.02 -6.30
C GLU A 31 1.12 -0.44 -7.70
N ALA A 32 1.74 -1.23 -8.57
CA ALA A 32 1.97 -0.84 -9.95
C ALA A 32 0.67 -1.05 -10.74
N TYR A 33 0.27 -0.02 -11.49
CA TYR A 33 -0.92 -0.04 -12.32
C TYR A 33 -0.54 0.13 -13.79
N HIS A 34 -1.12 -0.68 -14.67
CA HIS A 34 -1.09 -0.44 -16.12
C HIS A 34 -2.45 0.12 -16.56
N CYS A 35 -2.48 1.33 -17.13
CA CYS A 35 -3.70 1.94 -17.62
C CYS A 35 -3.63 2.08 -19.15
N PHE A 36 -4.60 1.53 -19.87
CA PHE A 36 -4.52 1.40 -21.33
C PHE A 36 -5.85 1.57 -22.08
N ILE A 37 -6.99 1.10 -21.53
CA ILE A 37 -8.29 1.18 -22.21
C ILE A 37 -9.12 2.35 -21.65
N PRO A 38 -9.69 3.23 -22.50
CA PRO A 38 -10.62 4.25 -22.01
C PRO A 38 -11.93 3.61 -21.51
N CYS A 39 -12.37 3.98 -20.32
CA CYS A 39 -13.66 3.61 -19.73
C CYS A 39 -14.69 4.76 -19.70
N LEU A 40 -14.45 5.83 -20.48
CA LEU A 40 -15.29 7.05 -20.55
C LEU A 40 -16.77 6.79 -20.86
N LEU A 41 -17.09 5.80 -21.70
CA LEU A 41 -18.43 5.61 -22.26
C LEU A 41 -19.37 4.79 -21.37
N ILE A 42 -18.83 4.05 -20.39
CA ILE A 42 -19.57 3.01 -19.63
C ILE A 42 -19.57 3.34 -18.12
N GLY A 43 -19.22 4.58 -17.74
CA GLY A 43 -18.98 5.00 -16.36
C GLY A 43 -19.95 4.40 -15.34
N GLY A 44 -19.40 3.91 -14.22
CA GLY A 44 -20.15 3.21 -13.18
C GLY A 44 -19.74 1.72 -13.04
N PRO A 45 -20.55 0.90 -12.36
CA PRO A 45 -20.17 -0.46 -11.98
C PRO A 45 -19.98 -1.40 -13.18
N LEU A 46 -20.60 -1.12 -14.34
CA LEU A 46 -20.36 -1.88 -15.57
C LEU A 46 -18.93 -1.68 -16.11
N ALA A 47 -18.43 -0.44 -16.09
CA ALA A 47 -17.06 -0.16 -16.53
C ALA A 47 -16.03 -0.87 -15.65
N GLU A 48 -16.25 -0.88 -14.33
CA GLU A 48 -15.36 -1.60 -13.41
C GLU A 48 -15.36 -3.10 -13.67
N LYS A 49 -16.53 -3.70 -13.87
CA LYS A 49 -16.64 -5.13 -14.17
C LYS A 49 -15.94 -5.48 -15.48
N LEU A 50 -16.10 -4.65 -16.51
CA LEU A 50 -15.44 -4.84 -17.81
C LEU A 50 -13.91 -4.73 -17.68
N CYS A 51 -13.41 -3.66 -17.03
CA CYS A 51 -11.97 -3.51 -16.78
C CYS A 51 -11.43 -4.71 -16.01
N ASN A 52 -12.13 -5.16 -14.97
CA ASN A 52 -11.71 -6.29 -14.16
C ASN A 52 -11.60 -7.58 -14.98
N THR A 53 -12.62 -7.90 -15.78
CA THR A 53 -12.61 -9.10 -16.63
C THR A 53 -11.52 -9.03 -17.70
N LEU A 54 -11.27 -7.85 -18.29
CA LEU A 54 -10.21 -7.68 -19.28
C LEU A 54 -8.81 -7.88 -18.67
N CYS A 55 -8.56 -7.28 -17.50
CA CYS A 55 -7.31 -7.46 -16.77
C CYS A 55 -7.07 -8.93 -16.41
N LEU A 56 -8.10 -9.62 -15.91
CA LEU A 56 -8.02 -11.05 -15.60
C LEU A 56 -7.73 -11.90 -16.84
N ARG A 57 -8.30 -11.53 -18.00
CA ARG A 57 -8.04 -12.22 -19.28
C ARG A 57 -6.60 -12.03 -19.76
N ASP A 58 -6.01 -10.89 -19.49
CA ASP A 58 -4.61 -10.55 -19.83
C ASP A 58 -3.58 -11.18 -18.87
N GLY A 59 -4.04 -12.01 -17.91
CA GLY A 59 -3.19 -12.70 -16.95
C GLY A 59 -2.91 -11.91 -15.67
N MET A 60 -3.53 -10.75 -15.47
CA MET A 60 -3.40 -9.95 -14.24
C MET A 60 -4.36 -10.49 -13.18
N THR A 61 -3.87 -11.27 -12.22
CA THR A 61 -4.73 -12.00 -11.27
C THR A 61 -5.44 -11.09 -10.26
N ARG A 62 -4.89 -9.89 -10.01
CA ARG A 62 -5.51 -8.84 -9.19
C ARG A 62 -6.60 -8.04 -9.89
N GLY A 63 -6.81 -8.28 -11.19
CA GLY A 63 -7.84 -7.61 -11.97
C GLY A 63 -7.56 -6.11 -12.15
N GLY A 64 -8.61 -5.31 -12.30
CA GLY A 64 -8.47 -3.88 -12.54
C GLY A 64 -9.74 -3.06 -12.37
N THR A 65 -9.57 -1.75 -12.29
CA THR A 65 -10.63 -0.78 -11.99
C THR A 65 -10.59 0.39 -12.95
N CYS A 66 -11.73 1.01 -13.22
CA CYS A 66 -11.80 2.25 -14.00
C CYS A 66 -11.36 3.44 -13.11
N ARG A 67 -10.20 4.03 -13.40
CA ARG A 67 -9.62 5.20 -12.70
C ARG A 67 -9.39 6.33 -13.68
N ASN A 68 -9.83 7.54 -13.33
CA ASN A 68 -9.65 8.74 -14.16
C ASN A 68 -10.02 8.51 -15.63
N THR A 69 -11.13 7.81 -15.89
CA THR A 69 -11.61 7.46 -17.24
C THR A 69 -10.77 6.43 -18.03
N PHE A 70 -9.79 5.78 -17.39
CA PHE A 70 -9.04 4.66 -17.96
C PHE A 70 -9.16 3.39 -17.09
N CYS A 71 -9.27 2.23 -17.72
CA CYS A 71 -9.10 0.94 -17.08
C CYS A 71 -7.65 0.78 -16.65
N CYS A 72 -7.43 0.58 -15.36
CA CYS A 72 -6.13 0.35 -14.77
C CYS A 72 -6.08 -1.05 -14.15
N CYS A 73 -5.25 -1.93 -14.72
CA CYS A 73 -4.96 -3.25 -14.17
C CYS A 73 -3.90 -3.17 -13.09
N ARG A 74 -4.06 -3.95 -12.03
CA ARG A 74 -3.08 -4.10 -10.96
C ARG A 74 -2.08 -5.17 -11.35
N TYR A 75 -0.80 -4.82 -11.37
CA TYR A 75 0.26 -5.82 -11.51
C TYR A 75 0.42 -6.61 -10.20
N ASP A 76 0.61 -7.92 -10.35
CA ASP A 76 1.26 -8.75 -9.35
C ASP A 76 2.77 -8.54 -9.48
N SER A 77 3.29 -7.51 -8.80
CA SER A 77 4.72 -7.35 -8.55
C SER A 77 5.20 -8.32 -7.48
#